data_AF-A0A965W368-F1
#
_entry.id   AF-A0A965W368-F1
#
_cell.length_a   1.000
_cell.length_b   1.000
_cell.length_c   1.000
_cell.angle_alpha   90.00
_cell.angle_beta   90.00
_cell.angle_gamma   90.00
#
_symmetry.space_group_name_H-M   'P 1'
#
loop_
_entity.id
_entity.type
_entity.pdbx_description
1 polymer ?
#
loop_
_entity_poly.entity_id
_entity_poly.type
_entity_poly.pdbx_seq_one_letter_code
_entity_poly.pdbx_strand_id
1 'polypeptide(L)'
;MSSYAIIENGKVVNTVVAEPDYARQQGWVEIVDKAGIGWDYDGAHFIDNRPVPEVVAPPIAPPAPSREALLVQLRALQQQIEALT
;
A
#
# COMPACT_ATOMS: atom_id res chain seq x y z
N MET A 1 24.63 -3.78 -13.74
CA MET A 1 23.71 -4.19 -12.67
C MET A 1 22.26 -4.06 -13.13
N SER A 2 21.59 -5.20 -13.34
CA SER A 2 20.16 -5.29 -13.69
C SER A 2 19.37 -5.89 -12.52
N SER A 3 18.05 -5.72 -12.54
CA SER A 3 17.16 -6.38 -11.58
C SER A 3 16.77 -7.77 -12.09
N TYR A 4 16.76 -8.74 -11.18
CA TYR A 4 16.42 -10.13 -11.47
C TYR A 4 15.37 -10.65 -10.49
N ALA A 5 14.51 -11.55 -10.97
CA ALA A 5 13.49 -12.23 -10.20
C ALA A 5 13.97 -13.62 -9.78
N ILE A 6 13.79 -13.92 -8.49
CA ILE A 6 13.90 -15.27 -7.96
C ILE A 6 12.51 -15.89 -8.02
N ILE A 7 12.38 -17.00 -8.75
CA ILE A 7 11.10 -17.64 -9.03
C ILE A 7 11.07 -19.04 -8.42
N GLU A 8 10.05 -19.31 -7.60
CA GLU A 8 9.79 -20.63 -7.03
C GLU A 8 8.33 -21.00 -7.30
N ASN A 9 8.10 -22.22 -7.79
CA ASN A 9 6.75 -22.71 -8.15
C ASN A 9 5.97 -21.77 -9.09
N GLY A 10 6.67 -21.13 -10.04
CA GLY A 10 6.06 -20.18 -10.98
C GLY A 10 5.68 -18.83 -10.36
N LYS A 11 6.09 -18.53 -9.12
CA LYS A 11 5.87 -17.23 -8.47
C LYS A 11 7.18 -16.54 -8.13
N VAL A 12 7.21 -15.22 -8.30
CA VAL A 12 8.32 -14.37 -7.88
C VAL A 12 8.32 -14.27 -6.36
N VAL A 13 9.33 -14.85 -5.71
CA VAL A 13 9.49 -14.81 -4.26
C VAL A 13 10.37 -13.64 -3.80
N ASN A 14 11.28 -13.18 -4.66
CA ASN A 14 12.16 -12.05 -4.36
C ASN A 14 12.64 -11.36 -5.65
N THR A 15 13.08 -10.11 -5.52
CA THR A 15 13.73 -9.33 -6.58
C THR A 15 15.06 -8.79 -6.08
N VAL A 16 16.11 -8.98 -6.85
CA VAL A 16 17.49 -8.64 -6.45
C VAL A 16 18.21 -7.91 -7.56
N VAL A 17 19.23 -7.12 -7.21
CA VAL A 17 20.10 -6.44 -8.17
C VAL A 17 21.43 -7.19 -8.23
N ALA A 18 21.86 -7.57 -9.43
CA ALA A 18 23.06 -8.37 -9.62
C ALA A 18 23.76 -8.09 -10.96
N GLU A 19 24.93 -8.68 -11.12
CA GLU A 19 25.59 -8.78 -12.43
C GLU A 19 25.03 -9.97 -13.24
N PRO A 20 24.97 -9.87 -14.58
CA PRO A 20 24.34 -10.89 -15.42
C PRO A 20 24.92 -12.30 -15.26
N ASP A 21 26.25 -12.40 -15.13
CA ASP A 21 26.92 -13.69 -14.98
C ASP A 21 26.55 -14.37 -13.66
N TYR A 22 26.44 -13.59 -12.57
CA TYR A 22 26.04 -14.11 -11.26
C TYR A 22 24.57 -14.52 -11.27
N ALA A 23 23.69 -13.67 -11.81
CA ALA A 23 22.26 -13.98 -11.91
C ALA A 23 22.00 -15.25 -12.73
N ARG A 24 22.73 -15.43 -13.85
CA ARG A 24 22.65 -16.63 -14.68
C ARG A 24 23.10 -17.88 -13.94
N GLN A 25 24.14 -17.81 -13.11
CA GLN A 25 24.58 -18.93 -12.27
C GLN A 25 23.53 -19.33 -11.23
N GLN A 26 22.78 -18.38 -10.70
CA GLN A 26 21.70 -18.62 -9.76
C GLN A 26 20.38 -19.05 -10.44
N GLY A 27 20.31 -18.99 -11.78
CA GLY A 27 19.09 -19.27 -12.54
C GLY A 27 18.01 -18.20 -12.38
N TRP A 28 18.39 -16.97 -12.05
CA TRP A 28 17.45 -15.86 -11.93
C TRP A 28 17.06 -15.30 -13.29
N VAL A 29 15.84 -14.77 -13.38
CA VAL A 29 15.28 -14.23 -14.62
C VAL A 29 15.41 -12.71 -14.62
N GLU A 30 15.94 -12.13 -15.70
CA GLU A 30 16.07 -10.68 -15.82
C GLU A 30 14.70 -10.00 -15.92
N ILE A 31 14.55 -8.91 -15.17
CA ILE A 31 13.34 -8.08 -15.20
C ILE A 31 13.60 -6.95 -16.19
N VAL A 32 13.08 -7.10 -17.42
CA VAL A 32 13.24 -6.11 -18.49
C VAL A 32 12.28 -4.93 -18.35
N ASP A 33 11.10 -5.17 -17.78
CA ASP A 33 10.03 -4.17 -17.67
C ASP A 33 9.62 -4.00 -16.20
N LYS A 34 8.60 -4.72 -15.74
CA LYS A 34 8.17 -4.75 -14.34
C LYS A 34 7.93 -6.18 -13.86
N ALA A 35 8.39 -6.45 -12.65
CA ALA A 35 8.03 -7.63 -11.88
C ALA A 35 8.10 -7.27 -10.40
N GLY A 36 7.25 -7.88 -9.60
CA GLY A 36 7.25 -7.70 -8.16
C GLY A 36 7.07 -9.02 -7.44
N ILE A 37 7.38 -9.01 -6.14
CA ILE A 37 7.13 -10.16 -5.28
C ILE A 37 5.65 -10.51 -5.31
N GLY A 38 5.34 -11.80 -5.45
CA GLY A 38 3.99 -12.36 -5.56
C GLY A 38 3.42 -12.39 -6.99
N TRP A 39 4.14 -11.89 -7.99
CA TRP A 39 3.74 -12.00 -9.39
C TRP A 39 3.92 -13.44 -9.88
N ASP A 40 3.11 -13.85 -10.84
CA ASP A 40 3.27 -15.13 -11.54
C ASP A 40 4.28 -14.97 -12.69
N TYR A 41 5.00 -16.05 -12.99
CA TYR A 41 5.92 -16.15 -14.13
C TYR A 41 5.61 -17.41 -14.94
N ASP A 42 5.23 -17.22 -16.20
CA ASP A 42 4.79 -18.31 -17.12
C ASP A 42 5.95 -18.93 -17.95
N GLY A 43 7.19 -18.51 -17.68
CA GLY A 43 8.37 -18.88 -18.47
C GLY A 43 8.80 -17.82 -19.49
N ALA A 44 7.96 -16.82 -19.76
CA ALA A 44 8.24 -15.71 -20.67
C ALA A 44 7.84 -14.34 -20.11
N HIS A 45 6.75 -14.26 -19.35
CA HIS A 45 6.11 -13.03 -18.89
C HIS A 45 5.88 -13.02 -17.39
N PHE A 46 5.96 -11.82 -16.82
CA PHE A 46 5.56 -11.55 -15.44
C PHE A 46 4.13 -11.02 -15.40
N ILE A 47 3.26 -11.67 -14.62
CA ILE A 47 1.83 -11.36 -14.53
C ILE A 47 1.47 -10.96 -13.10
N ASP A 48 0.92 -9.76 -12.93
CA ASP A 48 0.43 -9.30 -11.62
C ASP A 48 -0.98 -9.87 -11.35
N ASN A 49 -1.03 -11.06 -10.75
CA ASN A 49 -2.27 -11.68 -10.25
C ASN A 49 -2.46 -11.50 -8.74
N ARG A 50 -1.76 -10.55 -8.13
CA ARG A 50 -1.90 -10.34 -6.69
C ARG A 50 -3.33 -9.86 -6.40
N PRO A 51 -3.91 -10.23 -5.24
CA PRO A 51 -5.21 -9.71 -4.83
C PRO A 51 -5.16 -8.18 -4.81
N VAL A 52 -6.05 -7.53 -5.53
CA VAL A 52 -6.23 -6.09 -5.44
C VAL A 52 -6.78 -5.81 -4.04
N PRO A 53 -6.10 -5.00 -3.21
CA PRO A 53 -6.61 -4.65 -1.89
C PRO A 53 -8.03 -4.09 -2.02
N GLU A 54 -8.95 -4.62 -1.22
CA GLU A 54 -10.29 -4.05 -1.15
C GLU A 54 -10.16 -2.60 -0.66
N VAL A 55 -10.70 -1.66 -1.43
CA VAL A 55 -10.77 -0.27 -1.01
C VAL A 55 -11.76 -0.21 0.13
N VAL A 56 -11.26 -0.30 1.36
CA VAL A 56 -12.07 -0.05 2.55
C VAL A 56 -12.53 1.40 2.44
N ALA A 57 -13.82 1.60 2.19
CA ALA A 57 -14.40 2.92 2.19
C ALA A 57 -14.03 3.60 3.52
N PRO A 58 -13.61 4.87 3.53
CA PRO A 58 -13.31 5.55 4.77
C PRO A 58 -14.54 5.44 5.68
N PRO A 59 -14.35 5.18 6.99
CA PRO A 59 -15.46 5.17 7.93
C PRO A 59 -16.23 6.49 7.76
N ILE A 60 -17.54 6.39 7.60
CA ILE A 60 -18.41 7.55 7.42
C ILE A 60 -18.18 8.46 8.63
N ALA A 61 -17.48 9.58 8.43
CA ALA A 61 -17.24 10.52 9.52
C ALA A 61 -18.60 10.99 10.05
N PRO A 62 -18.76 11.17 11.39
CA PRO A 62 -19.97 11.76 11.91
C PRO A 62 -20.19 13.12 11.22
N PRO A 63 -21.44 13.49 10.91
CA PRO A 63 -21.70 14.77 10.28
C PRO A 63 -21.10 15.88 11.14
N ALA A 64 -20.43 16.83 10.50
CA ALA A 64 -19.93 18.00 11.19
C ALA A 64 -21.07 18.66 11.99
N PRO A 65 -20.82 19.16 13.22
CA PRO A 65 -21.85 19.81 14.01
C PRO A 65 -22.42 21.00 13.23
N SER A 66 -23.74 21.18 13.30
CA SER A 66 -24.39 22.32 12.67
C SER A 66 -23.93 23.64 13.31
N ARG A 67 -24.08 24.75 12.58
CA ARG A 67 -23.81 26.10 13.12
C ARG A 67 -24.56 26.34 14.45
N GLU A 68 -25.81 25.88 14.53
CA GLU A 68 -26.64 26.01 15.73
C GLU A 68 -26.06 25.21 16.90
N ALA A 69 -25.64 23.96 16.66
CA ALA A 69 -24.98 23.14 17.68
C ALA A 69 -23.69 23.79 18.18
N LEU A 70 -22.90 24.38 17.28
CA LEU A 70 -21.68 25.11 17.64
C LEU A 70 -21.97 26.35 18.49
N LEU A 71 -23.03 27.10 18.19
CA LEU A 71 -23.44 28.26 18.98
C LEU A 71 -23.88 27.87 20.39
N VAL A 72 -24.60 26.76 20.53
CA VAL A 72 -24.99 26.22 21.85
C VAL A 72 -23.75 25.80 22.63
N GLN A 73 -22.81 25.11 21.98
CA GLN A 73 -21.57 24.65 22.60
C GLN A 73 -20.70 25.83 23.08
N LEU A 74 -20.62 26.91 22.28
CA LEU A 74 -19.91 28.14 22.67
C LEU A 74 -20.54 28.82 23.89
N ARG A 75 -21.87 28.90 23.97
CA ARG A 75 -22.54 29.48 25.14
C ARG A 75 -22.31 28.66 26.40
N ALA A 76 -22.40 27.33 26.29
CA ALA A 76 -22.14 26.45 27.42
C ALA A 76 -20.70 26.60 27.93
N LEU A 77 -19.72 26.73 27.02
CA LEU A 77 -18.33 26.95 27.39
C LEU A 77 -18.12 28.31 28.08
N GLN A 78 -18.77 29.37 27.61
CA GLN A 78 -18.71 30.68 28.25
C GLN A 78 -19.23 30.64 29.70
N GLN A 79 -20.36 29.96 29.94
CA GLN A 79 -20.91 29.79 31.29
C GLN A 79 -19.96 28.99 32.21
N GLN A 80 -19.28 27.97 31.67
CA GLN A 80 -18.29 27.22 32.43
C GLN A 80 -17.09 28.08 32.83
N ILE A 81 -16.63 28.97 31.93
CA ILE A 81 -15.54 29.90 32.24
C ILE A 81 -15.96 30.86 33.35
N GLU A 82 -17.16 31.44 33.25
CA GLU A 82 -17.69 32.36 34.26
C GLU A 82 -17.82 31.71 35.64
N ALA A 83 -18.24 30.44 35.70
CA ALA A 83 -18.38 29.69 36.95
C ALA A 83 -17.04 29.35 37.64
N LEU A 84 -15.92 29.48 36.93
CA LEU A 84 -14.57 29.24 37.44
C LEU A 84 -13.86 30.52 37.92
N THR A 85 -14.52 31.68 37.83
CA THR A 85 -14.06 33.01 38.30
C THR A 85 -14.80 33.44 39.55
#